data_AF-A0A8T4NB74-F1
#
_entry.id   AF-A0A8T4NB74-F1
#
_cell.length_a   1.000
_cell.length_b   1.000
_cell.length_c   1.000
_cell.angle_alpha   90.00
_cell.angle_beta   90.00
_cell.angle_gamma   90.00
#
_symmetry.space_group_name_H-M   'P 1'
#
loop_
_entity.id
_entity.type
_entity.pdbx_description
1 polymer ?
#
loop_
_entity_poly.entity_id
_entity_poly.type
_entity_poly.pdbx_seq_one_letter_code
_entity_poly.pdbx_strand_id
1 'polypeptide(L)'
;MNKKADIPTTLLLVIALVLSVTAIFILVSFAKDFQSSSTLFSEIAEEINFNQKYITQTSKIILSQTITSCPSCTEQQLKEKFKTLTTEKENTYRYEGAGNFFAKIRNSEFEIKKQNNIISLEIKDISIISERGNNKIERTFDVVII
;
A
#
# COMPACT_ATOMS: atom_id res chain seq x y z
N MET A 1 34.64 56.94 23.51
CA MET A 1 33.40 56.87 24.31
C MET A 1 32.47 55.84 23.68
N ASN A 2 32.46 54.62 24.23
CA ASN A 2 31.48 53.58 23.83
C ASN A 2 30.12 53.96 24.42
N LYS A 3 29.24 54.56 23.63
CA LYS A 3 27.82 54.65 23.96
C LYS A 3 27.23 53.26 23.75
N LYS A 4 27.26 52.42 24.80
CA LYS A 4 26.42 51.21 24.81
C LYS A 4 24.98 51.71 24.73
N ALA A 5 24.26 51.30 23.69
CA ALA A 5 22.83 51.54 23.60
C ALA A 5 22.18 50.69 24.69
N ASP A 6 21.82 51.31 25.81
CA ASP A 6 21.04 50.65 26.85
C ASP A 6 19.62 50.46 26.30
N ILE A 7 19.40 49.31 25.67
CA ILE A 7 18.06 48.89 25.27
C ILE A 7 17.28 48.69 26.58
N PRO A 8 16.09 49.29 26.74
CA PRO A 8 15.30 49.13 27.94
C PRO A 8 15.01 47.64 28.18
N THR A 9 15.39 47.12 29.34
CA THR A 9 15.15 45.71 29.71
C THR A 9 13.67 45.33 29.60
N THR A 10 12.77 46.28 29.82
CA THR A 10 11.32 46.15 29.61
C THR A 10 10.95 45.92 28.14
N LEU A 11 11.63 46.58 27.19
CA LEU A 11 11.41 46.37 25.76
C LEU A 11 11.86 44.96 25.34
N LEU A 12 13.00 44.49 25.87
CA LEU A 12 13.49 43.12 25.64
C LEU A 12 12.50 42.08 26.15
N LEU A 13 11.88 42.31 27.31
CA LEU A 13 10.88 41.41 27.87
C LEU A 13 9.62 41.33 26.99
N VAL A 14 9.15 42.45 26.46
CA VAL A 14 8.00 42.48 25.52
C VAL A 14 8.34 41.73 24.23
N ILE A 15 9.52 41.96 23.65
CA ILE A 15 9.96 41.26 22.43
C ILE A 15 10.03 39.75 22.69
N ALA A 16 10.64 39.34 23.80
CA ALA A 16 10.74 37.93 24.17
C ALA A 16 9.36 37.28 24.34
N LEU A 17 8.40 38.01 24.92
CA LEU A 17 7.03 37.53 25.10
C LEU A 17 6.31 37.36 23.76
N VAL A 18 6.41 38.33 22.85
CA VAL A 18 5.83 38.23 21.50
C VAL A 18 6.42 37.05 20.75
N LEU A 19 7.76 36.92 20.74
CA LEU A 19 8.44 35.80 20.08
C LEU A 19 8.00 34.45 20.65
N SER A 20 7.80 34.36 21.97
CA SER A 20 7.34 33.13 22.63
C SER A 20 5.91 32.77 22.20
N VAL A 21 5.00 33.74 22.18
CA VAL A 21 3.61 33.53 21.72
C VAL A 21 3.58 33.12 20.25
N THR A 22 4.36 33.79 19.39
CA THR A 22 4.47 33.45 17.97
C THR A 22 5.04 32.05 17.77
N ALA A 23 6.08 31.66 18.52
CA ALA A 23 6.64 30.32 18.46
C ALA A 23 5.62 29.25 18.87
N ILE A 24 4.86 29.47 19.96
CA ILE A 24 3.79 28.57 20.38
C ILE A 24 2.72 28.46 19.28
N PHE A 25 2.31 29.58 18.69
CA PHE A 25 1.32 29.58 17.62
C PHE A 25 1.80 28.78 16.41
N ILE A 26 3.05 28.97 15.98
CA ILE A 26 3.65 28.21 14.87
C ILE A 26 3.68 26.71 15.20
N LEU A 27 4.10 26.32 16.41
CA LEU A 27 4.14 24.91 16.82
C LEU A 27 2.75 24.28 16.85
N VAL A 28 1.74 24.99 17.35
CA VAL A 28 0.34 24.50 17.39
C VAL A 28 -0.23 24.37 15.98
N SER A 29 0.02 25.33 15.09
CA SER A 29 -0.42 25.25 13.69
C SER A 29 0.25 24.07 12.99
N PHE A 30 1.58 23.96 13.11
CA PHE A 30 2.33 22.86 12.54
C PHE A 30 1.87 21.50 13.04
N ALA A 31 1.60 21.35 14.35
CA ALA A 31 1.13 20.09 14.92
C ALA A 31 -0.20 19.63 14.30
N LYS A 32 -1.14 20.55 14.07
CA LYS A 32 -2.44 20.24 13.44
C LYS A 32 -2.27 19.81 11.98
N ASP A 33 -1.49 20.55 11.20
CA ASP A 33 -1.25 20.26 9.79
C ASP A 33 -0.47 18.94 9.61
N PHE A 34 0.51 18.71 10.49
CA PHE A 34 1.26 17.47 10.55
C PHE A 34 0.36 16.28 10.91
N GLN A 35 -0.48 16.42 11.94
CA GLN A 35 -1.42 15.36 12.33
C GLN A 35 -2.35 15.00 11.18
N SER A 36 -3.01 15.99 10.56
CA SER A 36 -3.91 15.77 9.41
C SER A 36 -3.20 15.06 8.25
N SER A 37 -2.00 15.54 7.89
CA SER A 37 -1.21 14.93 6.81
C SER A 37 -0.76 13.51 7.15
N SER A 38 -0.38 13.27 8.40
CA SER A 38 0.05 11.95 8.87
C SER A 38 -1.10 10.93 8.87
N THR A 39 -2.33 11.36 9.19
CA THR A 39 -3.52 10.51 9.11
C THR A 39 -3.79 10.09 7.67
N LEU A 40 -3.80 11.04 6.73
CA LEU A 40 -3.98 10.73 5.30
C LEU A 40 -2.93 9.75 4.79
N PHE A 41 -1.67 9.93 5.18
CA PHE A 41 -0.59 9.03 4.80
C PHE A 41 -0.75 7.62 5.42
N SER A 42 -1.17 7.54 6.69
CA SER A 42 -1.45 6.28 7.37
C SER A 42 -2.57 5.51 6.66
N GLU A 43 -3.64 6.18 6.27
CA GLU A 43 -4.77 5.55 5.58
C GLU A 43 -4.36 4.99 4.20
N ILE A 44 -3.56 5.74 3.42
CA ILE A 44 -3.03 5.26 2.14
C ILE A 44 -2.11 4.05 2.36
N ALA A 45 -1.24 4.11 3.38
CA ALA A 45 -0.35 2.99 3.70
C ALA A 45 -1.12 1.74 4.15
N GLU A 46 -2.19 1.92 4.95
CA GLU A 46 -3.10 0.85 5.34
C GLU A 46 -3.81 0.24 4.14
N GLU A 47 -4.31 1.06 3.21
CA GLU A 47 -4.96 0.58 1.99
C GLU A 47 -4.00 -0.24 1.13
N ILE A 48 -2.77 0.23 0.90
CA ILE A 48 -1.75 -0.53 0.17
C ILE A 48 -1.44 -1.86 0.86
N ASN A 49 -1.27 -1.84 2.17
CA ASN A 49 -1.02 -3.07 2.93
C ASN A 49 -2.21 -4.03 2.86
N PHE A 50 -3.43 -3.51 2.89
CA PHE A 50 -4.64 -4.29 2.68
C PHE A 50 -4.67 -4.91 1.28
N ASN A 51 -4.39 -4.15 0.22
CA ASN A 51 -4.41 -4.60 -1.17
C ASN A 51 -3.40 -5.73 -1.39
N GLN A 52 -2.18 -5.53 -0.91
CA GLN A 52 -1.13 -6.55 -0.96
C GLN A 52 -1.53 -7.83 -0.24
N LYS A 53 -2.10 -7.72 0.97
CA LYS A 53 -2.60 -8.87 1.74
C LYS A 53 -3.76 -9.56 1.02
N TYR A 54 -4.72 -8.80 0.51
CA TYR A 54 -5.87 -9.31 -0.22
C TYR A 54 -5.44 -10.12 -1.43
N ILE A 55 -4.54 -9.58 -2.27
CA ILE A 55 -4.02 -10.26 -3.46
C ILE A 55 -3.28 -11.56 -3.08
N THR A 56 -2.42 -11.50 -2.06
CA THR A 56 -1.65 -12.66 -1.60
C THR A 56 -2.55 -13.77 -1.05
N GLN A 57 -3.51 -13.43 -0.18
CA GLN A 57 -4.42 -14.40 0.43
C GLN A 57 -5.40 -14.97 -0.61
N THR A 58 -5.93 -14.13 -1.49
CA THR A 58 -6.81 -14.55 -2.59
C THR A 58 -6.09 -15.53 -3.51
N SER A 59 -4.85 -15.23 -3.90
CA SER A 59 -4.02 -16.13 -4.71
C SER A 59 -3.80 -17.49 -4.04
N LYS A 60 -3.52 -17.49 -2.72
CA LYS A 60 -3.35 -18.72 -1.94
C LYS A 60 -4.62 -19.57 -1.87
N ILE A 61 -5.77 -18.94 -1.64
CA ILE A 61 -7.07 -19.62 -1.60
C ILE A 61 -7.38 -20.22 -2.97
N ILE A 62 -7.24 -19.45 -4.04
CA ILE A 62 -7.53 -19.91 -5.40
C ILE A 62 -6.58 -21.02 -5.82
N LEU A 63 -5.29 -20.93 -5.51
CA LEU A 63 -4.32 -21.98 -5.80
C LEU A 63 -4.70 -23.28 -5.07
N SER A 64 -5.01 -23.20 -3.78
CA SER A 64 -5.46 -24.36 -3.00
C SER A 64 -6.73 -25.01 -3.58
N GLN A 65 -7.72 -24.19 -3.97
CA GLN A 65 -8.93 -24.68 -4.65
C GLN A 65 -8.61 -25.32 -6.00
N THR A 66 -7.70 -24.73 -6.77
CA THR A 66 -7.25 -25.25 -8.06
C THR A 66 -6.66 -26.64 -7.90
N ILE A 67 -5.71 -26.81 -6.97
CA ILE A 67 -5.04 -28.08 -6.69
C ILE A 67 -6.04 -29.14 -6.20
N THR A 68 -6.92 -28.77 -5.27
CA THR A 68 -7.90 -29.69 -4.69
C THR A 68 -8.93 -30.15 -5.74
N SER A 69 -9.32 -29.25 -6.65
CA SER A 69 -10.29 -29.57 -7.71
C SER A 69 -9.74 -30.51 -8.79
N CYS A 70 -8.41 -30.59 -8.95
CA CYS A 70 -7.79 -31.44 -9.95
C CYS A 70 -6.36 -31.85 -9.57
N PRO A 71 -6.18 -32.85 -8.68
CA PRO A 71 -4.85 -33.28 -8.21
C PRO A 71 -3.95 -33.83 -9.34
N SER A 72 -4.58 -34.48 -10.31
CA SER A 72 -3.92 -35.12 -11.46
C SER A 72 -3.77 -34.19 -12.67
N CYS A 73 -4.13 -32.91 -12.55
CA CYS A 73 -3.99 -31.96 -13.67
C CYS A 73 -2.52 -31.74 -14.04
N THR A 74 -2.30 -31.55 -15.33
CA THR A 74 -1.07 -30.99 -15.91
C THR A 74 -0.93 -29.51 -15.54
N GLU A 75 0.28 -28.96 -15.67
CA GLU A 75 0.54 -27.53 -15.40
C GLU A 75 -0.37 -26.61 -16.21
N GLN A 76 -0.59 -26.93 -17.49
CA GLN A 76 -1.47 -26.16 -18.36
C GLN A 76 -2.92 -26.18 -17.87
N GLN A 77 -3.42 -27.33 -17.44
CA GLN A 77 -4.78 -27.44 -16.88
C GLN A 77 -4.92 -26.70 -15.56
N LEU A 78 -3.89 -26.74 -14.70
CA LEU A 78 -3.86 -25.94 -13.46
C LEU A 78 -3.88 -24.45 -13.78
N LYS A 79 -3.10 -24.00 -14.77
CA LYS A 79 -3.05 -22.61 -15.21
C LYS A 79 -4.43 -22.11 -15.69
N GLU A 80 -5.10 -22.87 -16.55
CA GLU A 80 -6.44 -22.52 -17.02
C GLU A 80 -7.47 -22.52 -15.88
N LYS A 81 -7.42 -23.51 -14.99
CA LYS A 81 -8.34 -23.60 -13.85
C LYS A 81 -8.15 -22.44 -12.87
N PHE A 82 -6.90 -22.08 -12.57
CA PHE A 82 -6.57 -20.93 -11.73
C PHE A 82 -7.12 -19.64 -12.34
N LYS A 83 -6.96 -19.46 -13.65
CA LYS A 83 -7.50 -18.31 -14.38
C LYS A 83 -9.03 -18.25 -14.30
N THR A 84 -9.72 -19.37 -14.50
CA THR A 84 -11.18 -19.45 -14.39
C THR A 84 -11.66 -19.06 -12.99
N LEU A 85 -11.10 -19.67 -11.95
CA LEU A 85 -11.49 -19.39 -10.56
C LEU A 85 -11.18 -17.94 -10.16
N THR A 86 -10.06 -17.38 -10.64
CA THR A 86 -9.74 -15.97 -10.40
C THR A 86 -10.75 -15.04 -11.05
N THR A 87 -11.16 -15.34 -12.29
CA THR A 87 -12.17 -14.54 -13.01
C THR A 87 -13.53 -14.61 -12.33
N GLU A 88 -13.92 -15.80 -11.84
CA GLU A 88 -15.16 -15.99 -11.07
C GLU A 88 -15.14 -15.16 -9.77
N LYS A 89 -14.00 -15.16 -9.07
CA LYS A 89 -13.81 -14.34 -7.86
C LYS A 89 -13.87 -12.85 -8.16
N GLU A 90 -13.24 -12.37 -9.24
CA GLU A 90 -13.30 -10.98 -9.67
C GLU A 90 -14.75 -10.53 -9.91
N ASN A 91 -15.55 -11.37 -10.59
CA ASN A 91 -16.96 -11.08 -10.88
C ASN A 91 -17.83 -11.04 -9.62
N THR A 92 -17.44 -11.78 -8.57
CA THR A 92 -18.20 -11.82 -7.31
C THR A 92 -17.81 -10.67 -6.36
N TYR A 93 -16.51 -10.40 -6.26
CA TYR A 93 -15.94 -9.42 -5.33
C TYR A 93 -14.87 -8.61 -6.06
N ARG A 94 -15.32 -7.63 -6.85
CA ARG A 94 -14.42 -6.73 -7.55
C ARG A 94 -13.86 -5.71 -6.56
N TYR A 95 -12.54 -5.75 -6.37
CA TYR A 95 -11.82 -4.77 -5.55
C TYR A 95 -10.90 -3.93 -6.45
N GLU A 96 -11.06 -2.61 -6.41
CA GLU A 96 -10.40 -1.68 -7.34
C GLU A 96 -8.86 -1.73 -7.24
N GLY A 97 -8.32 -1.81 -6.02
CA GLY A 97 -6.88 -1.89 -5.77
C GLY A 97 -6.19 -3.18 -6.23
N ALA A 98 -6.94 -4.13 -6.81
CA ALA A 98 -6.41 -5.39 -7.35
C ALA A 98 -6.50 -5.50 -8.89
N GLY A 99 -6.81 -4.40 -9.59
CA GLY A 99 -7.01 -4.40 -11.04
C GLY A 99 -5.80 -4.92 -11.85
N ASN A 100 -4.57 -4.54 -11.48
CA ASN A 100 -3.35 -5.02 -12.13
C ASN A 100 -3.17 -6.53 -11.98
N PHE A 101 -3.45 -7.07 -10.79
CA PHE A 101 -3.43 -8.51 -10.53
C PHE A 101 -4.40 -9.26 -11.46
N PHE A 102 -5.67 -8.84 -11.51
CA PHE A 102 -6.65 -9.50 -12.37
C PHE A 102 -6.30 -9.39 -13.87
N ALA A 103 -5.76 -8.24 -14.30
CA ALA A 103 -5.29 -8.07 -15.67
C ALA A 103 -4.17 -9.06 -16.02
N LYS A 104 -3.16 -9.22 -15.14
CA LYS A 104 -2.08 -10.19 -15.31
C LYS A 104 -2.60 -11.62 -15.43
N ILE A 105 -3.58 -12.00 -14.61
CA ILE A 105 -4.19 -13.34 -14.71
C ILE A 105 -4.96 -13.52 -16.02
N ARG A 106 -5.72 -12.53 -16.47
CA ARG A 106 -6.42 -12.59 -17.78
C ARG A 106 -5.45 -12.71 -18.96
N ASN A 107 -4.32 -12.02 -18.88
CA ASN A 107 -3.26 -12.05 -19.89
C ASN A 107 -2.31 -13.24 -19.78
N SER A 108 -2.55 -14.15 -18.81
CA SER A 108 -1.69 -15.30 -18.57
C SER A 108 -0.24 -14.95 -18.18
N GLU A 109 -0.03 -13.75 -17.62
CA GLU A 109 1.25 -13.21 -17.09
C GLU A 109 1.56 -13.76 -15.68
N PHE A 110 1.56 -15.09 -15.57
CA PHE A 110 1.89 -15.81 -14.34
C PHE A 110 2.36 -17.23 -14.66
N GLU A 111 3.07 -17.83 -13.72
CA GLU A 111 3.60 -19.18 -13.84
C GLU A 111 3.04 -20.09 -12.75
N ILE A 112 2.62 -21.30 -13.13
CA ILE A 112 2.35 -22.40 -12.21
C ILE A 112 3.31 -23.53 -12.58
N LYS A 113 4.13 -23.98 -11.62
CA LYS A 113 5.10 -25.07 -11.82
C LYS A 113 4.75 -26.23 -10.90
N LYS A 114 4.83 -27.46 -11.41
CA LYS A 114 4.61 -28.70 -10.66
C LYS A 114 5.89 -29.53 -10.69
N GLN A 115 6.64 -29.51 -9.58
CA GLN A 115 7.91 -30.25 -9.45
C GLN A 115 7.86 -31.13 -8.20
N ASN A 116 8.11 -32.44 -8.35
CA ASN A 116 8.22 -33.38 -7.22
C ASN A 116 7.04 -33.29 -6.23
N ASN A 117 5.79 -33.24 -6.73
CA ASN A 117 4.56 -33.02 -5.96
C ASN A 117 4.39 -31.64 -5.29
N ILE A 118 5.32 -30.71 -5.48
CA ILE A 118 5.19 -29.32 -5.05
C ILE A 118 4.60 -28.50 -6.19
N ILE A 119 3.61 -27.66 -5.90
CA ILE A 119 2.97 -26.77 -6.87
C ILE A 119 3.23 -25.34 -6.43
N SER A 120 4.00 -24.60 -7.24
CA SER A 120 4.26 -23.19 -6.98
C SER A 120 3.51 -22.29 -7.95
N LEU A 121 3.13 -21.11 -7.45
CA LEU A 121 2.55 -20.00 -8.22
C LEU A 121 3.48 -18.80 -8.11
N GLU A 122 3.77 -18.19 -9.25
CA GLU A 122 4.59 -16.97 -9.35
C GLU A 122 3.86 -15.94 -10.23
N ILE A 123 3.63 -14.75 -9.67
CA ILE A 123 3.07 -13.59 -10.37
C ILE A 123 4.00 -12.41 -10.08
N LYS A 124 4.59 -11.85 -11.14
CA LYS A 124 5.58 -10.79 -11.03
C LYS A 124 4.99 -9.41 -11.26
N ASP A 125 5.63 -8.42 -10.65
CA ASP A 125 5.43 -7.01 -10.91
C ASP A 125 3.98 -6.56 -10.69
N ILE A 126 3.34 -7.05 -9.62
CA ILE A 126 2.00 -6.59 -9.26
C ILE A 126 2.11 -5.17 -8.72
N SER A 127 1.54 -4.21 -9.46
CA SER A 127 1.45 -2.81 -9.02
C SER A 127 0.12 -2.53 -8.33
N ILE A 128 0.19 -1.91 -7.17
CA ILE A 128 -0.94 -1.37 -6.42
C ILE A 128 -0.73 0.12 -6.19
N ILE A 129 -1.79 0.89 -6.42
CA ILE A 129 -1.80 2.35 -6.31
C ILE A 129 -2.93 2.71 -5.36
N SER A 130 -2.63 3.56 -4.36
CA SER A 130 -3.64 4.23 -3.53
C SER A 130 -3.37 5.73 -3.57
N GLU A 131 -4.45 6.50 -3.68
CA GLU A 131 -4.43 7.96 -3.83
C GLU A 131 -5.48 8.58 -2.91
N ARG A 132 -5.08 9.59 -2.13
CA ARG A 132 -5.98 10.35 -1.27
C ARG A 132 -5.55 11.82 -1.21
N GLY A 133 -6.41 12.71 -1.69
CA GLY A 133 -6.08 14.13 -1.83
C GLY A 133 -4.93 14.32 -2.83
N ASN A 134 -3.85 14.98 -2.41
CA ASN A 134 -2.65 15.19 -3.24
C ASN A 134 -1.58 14.11 -3.01
N ASN A 135 -1.85 13.10 -2.19
CA ASN A 135 -0.90 12.06 -1.86
C ASN A 135 -1.20 10.80 -2.68
N LYS A 136 -0.15 10.22 -3.27
CA LYS A 136 -0.20 8.97 -4.02
C LYS A 136 0.95 8.09 -3.59
N ILE A 137 0.66 6.83 -3.28
CA ILE A 137 1.68 5.81 -3.08
C ILE A 137 1.45 4.71 -4.10
N GLU A 138 2.53 4.30 -4.75
CA GLU A 138 2.58 3.13 -5.62
C GLU A 138 3.54 2.11 -5.01
N ARG A 139 3.13 0.84 -5.01
CA ARG A 139 3.97 -0.27 -4.58
C ARG A 139 3.90 -1.39 -5.60
N THR A 140 5.07 -1.92 -5.93
CA THR A 140 5.23 -3.12 -6.74
C THR A 140 5.71 -4.27 -5.88
N PHE A 141 5.14 -5.45 -6.05
CA PHE A 141 5.56 -6.67 -5.35
C PHE A 141 5.28 -7.92 -6.18
N ASP A 142 5.93 -9.02 -5.79
CA ASP A 142 5.71 -10.34 -6.39
C ASP A 142 4.85 -11.20 -5.46
N VAL A 143 4.03 -12.06 -6.05
CA VAL A 143 3.34 -13.14 -5.34
C VAL A 143 4.05 -14.45 -5.65
N VAL A 144 4.63 -15.05 -4.62
CA VAL A 144 5.26 -16.37 -4.68
C VAL A 144 4.59 -17.25 -3.64
N ILE A 145 3.96 -18.34 -4.09
CA ILE A 145 3.32 -19.34 -3.24
C ILE A 145 3.93 -20.70 -3.59
N ILE A 146 4.27 -21.51 -2.59
CA ILE A 146 4.89 -22.84 -2.70
C ILE A 146 4.01 -23.85 -1.94
#